data_AF-A0A075I325-F1
#
_entry.id   AF-A0A075I325-F1
#
_cell.length_a   1.000
_cell.length_b   1.000
_cell.length_c   1.000
_cell.angle_alpha   90.00
_cell.angle_beta   90.00
_cell.angle_gamma   90.00
#
_symmetry.space_group_name_H-M   'P 1'
#
loop_
_entity.id
_entity.type
_entity.pdbx_description
1 polymer ?
#
loop_
_entity_poly.entity_id
_entity_poly.type
_entity_poly.pdbx_seq_one_letter_code
_entity_poly.pdbx_strand_id
1 'polypeptide(L)' 'MPHLMFKRSVRGMIPYQTPRGRAAFKRLRVDIGPAGAEKPETIERAQMTSGTVHVTLGDVSRKLGAKF' A
#
# COMPACT_ATOMS: atom_id res chain seq x y z
N MET A 1 -0.88 -5.65 -9.61
CA MET A 1 -1.70 -4.44 -9.35
C MET A 1 -1.15 -3.69 -8.13
N PRO A 2 -1.12 -2.34 -8.14
CA PRO A 2 -0.48 -1.51 -7.12
C PRO A 2 -0.96 -1.81 -5.69
N HIS A 3 -2.26 -2.03 -5.50
CA HIS A 3 -2.83 -2.36 -4.19
C HIS A 3 -2.27 -3.65 -3.60
N LEU A 4 -2.07 -4.69 -4.42
CA LEU A 4 -1.49 -5.96 -3.97
C LEU A 4 0.00 -5.81 -3.60
N MET A 5 0.73 -4.94 -4.31
CA MET A 5 2.14 -4.68 -3.99
C MET A 5 2.25 -4.03 -2.61
N PHE A 6 1.44 -3.01 -2.35
CA PHE A 6 1.40 -2.35 -1.04
C PHE A 6 0.97 -3.32 0.07
N LYS A 7 -0.10 -4.09 -0.17
CA LYS A 7 -0.57 -5.10 0.79
C LYS A 7 0.49 -6.16 1.07
N ARG A 8 1.29 -6.55 0.07
CA ARG A 8 2.41 -7.49 0.24
C ARG A 8 3.54 -6.90 1.09
N SER A 9 3.88 -5.62 0.90
CA SER A 9 4.86 -4.92 1.74
C SER A 9 4.42 -4.90 3.20
N VAL A 10 3.15 -4.55 3.47
CA VAL A 10 2.61 -4.56 4.85
C VAL A 10 2.59 -5.96 5.45
N ARG A 11 2.26 -6.98 4.66
CA ARG A 11 2.34 -8.38 5.10
C ARG A 11 3.75 -8.77 5.56
N GLY A 12 4.80 -8.26 4.92
CA GLY A 12 6.18 -8.54 5.29
C GLY A 12 6.62 -7.89 6.61
N MET A 13 5.96 -6.79 7.00
CA MET A 13 6.26 -6.07 8.25
C MET A 13 5.50 -6.60 9.47
N ILE A 14 4.59 -7.56 9.28
CA ILE A 14 3.75 -8.14 10.33
C ILE A 14 4.03 -9.64 10.42
N PRO A 15 4.03 -10.27 11.61
CA PRO A 15 4.18 -11.72 11.77
C PRO A 15 2.93 -12.49 11.25
N TYR A 16 2.73 -12.49 9.93
CA TYR A 16 1.54 -13.00 9.25
C TYR A 16 1.26 -14.49 9.48
N GLN A 17 2.27 -15.29 9.83
CA GLN A 17 2.06 -16.72 10.12
C GLN A 17 1.27 -16.93 11.42
N THR A 18 1.40 -16.00 12.38
CA THR A 18 0.69 -16.06 13.66
C THR A 18 -0.79 -15.65 13.53
N PRO A 19 -1.69 -16.16 14.38
CA PRO A 19 -3.10 -15.77 14.38
C PRO A 19 -3.29 -14.27 14.68
N ARG A 20 -2.47 -13.69 15.56
CA ARG A 20 -2.47 -12.24 15.83
C ARG A 20 -2.09 -11.43 14.58
N GLY A 21 -1.04 -11.84 13.86
CA GLY A 21 -0.62 -11.17 12.64
C GLY A 21 -1.67 -11.27 11.52
N ARG A 22 -2.35 -12.42 11.38
CA ARG A 22 -3.48 -12.57 10.44
C ARG A 22 -4.64 -11.65 10.80
N ALA A 23 -4.97 -11.52 12.08
CA ALA A 23 -6.01 -10.62 12.54
C ALA A 23 -5.67 -9.16 12.24
N ALA A 24 -4.42 -8.74 12.46
CA ALA A 24 -3.93 -7.41 12.10
C ALA A 24 -4.00 -7.17 10.58
N PHE A 25 -3.53 -8.13 9.78
CA PHE A 25 -3.55 -8.02 8.32
C PHE A 25 -4.98 -7.94 7.73
N LYS A 26 -5.96 -8.60 8.37
CA LYS A 26 -7.38 -8.52 7.97
C LYS A 26 -7.99 -7.14 8.19
N ARG A 27 -7.49 -6.36 9.16
CA ARG A 27 -7.99 -5.00 9.43
C ARG A 27 -7.57 -4.00 8.35
N LEU A 28 -6.51 -4.30 7.61
CA LEU A 28 -6.02 -3.42 6.55
C LEU A 28 -6.81 -3.63 5.25
N ARG A 29 -7.49 -2.58 4.81
CA ARG A 29 -8.11 -2.46 3.49
C ARG A 29 -7.26 -1.53 2.62
N VAL A 30 -6.99 -1.94 1.39
CA VAL A 30 -6.16 -1.19 0.42
C VAL A 30 -6.90 -1.21 -0.89
N ASP A 31 -7.33 -0.04 -1.34
CA ASP A 31 -8.08 0.15 -2.58
C ASP A 31 -7.28 1.09 -3.52
N ILE A 32 -7.55 1.01 -4.83
CA ILE A 32 -7.00 1.96 -5.82
C ILE A 32 -8.14 2.92 -6.20
N GLY A 33 -7.95 4.22 -5.94
CA GLY A 33 -9.01 5.22 -6.09
C GLY A 33 -9.62 5.61 -4.74
N PRO A 34 -10.67 6.46 -4.72
CA PRO A 34 -11.26 6.94 -3.47
C PRO A 34 -11.94 5.78 -2.72
N ALA A 35 -11.40 5.47 -1.55
CA ALA A 35 -11.97 4.49 -0.64
C ALA A 35 -12.95 5.18 0.31
N GLY A 36 -14.21 5.31 -0.11
CA GLY A 36 -15.29 5.86 0.72
C GLY A 36 -15.35 7.39 0.78
N ALA A 37 -16.24 7.88 1.64
CA ALA A 37 -16.59 9.30 1.78
C ALA A 37 -15.86 10.03 2.93
N GLU A 38 -14.98 9.33 3.65
CA GLU A 38 -14.24 9.90 4.79
C GLU A 38 -12.98 10.64 4.33
N LYS A 39 -12.61 11.69 5.07
CA LYS A 39 -11.43 12.51 4.77
C LYS A 39 -10.17 11.66 4.93
N PRO A 40 -9.30 11.55 3.92
CA PRO A 40 -8.07 10.79 4.04
C PRO A 40 -7.13 11.50 5.02
N GLU A 41 -6.69 10.76 6.04
CA GLU A 41 -5.63 11.23 6.94
C GLU A 41 -4.27 10.94 6.29
N THR A 42 -3.42 11.96 6.19
CA THR A 42 -2.09 11.81 5.59
C THR A 42 -1.05 11.70 6.69
N ILE A 43 -0.22 10.65 6.63
CA ILE A 43 0.85 10.43 7.60
C ILE A 43 2.05 11.30 7.19
N GLU A 44 2.29 12.39 7.92
CA GLU A 44 3.37 13.36 7.65
C GLU A 44 4.76 12.69 7.59
N ARG A 45 5.01 11.68 8.43
CA ARG A 45 6.28 10.92 8.45
C ARG A 45 6.51 10.07 7.20
N ALA A 46 5.46 9.73 6.46
CA ALA A 46 5.55 8.95 5.23
C ALA A 46 5.46 9.83 3.98
N GLN A 47 5.49 11.16 4.15
CA GLN A 47 5.51 12.07 3.02
C GLN A 47 6.86 12.04 2.33
N MET A 48 6.80 12.25 1.02
CA MET A 48 7.98 12.30 0.18
C MET A 48 8.83 13.53 0.55
N THR A 49 10.11 13.31 0.80
CA THR A 49 11.07 14.40 0.98
C THR A 49 11.45 14.98 -0.39
N SER A 50 11.24 16.28 -0.56
CA SER A 50 11.52 17.03 -1.79
C SER A 50 12.98 16.86 -2.21
N GLY A 51 13.23 16.28 -3.40
CA GLY A 51 14.57 16.19 -3.99
C GLY A 51 15.11 14.77 -4.24
N THR A 52 14.36 13.72 -3.90
CA THR A 52 14.77 12.33 -4.18
C THR A 52 14.19 11.79 -5.49
N VAL A 53 15.00 11.05 -6.24
CA VAL A 53 14.54 10.26 -7.38
C VAL A 53 13.60 9.18 -6.86
N HIS A 54 12.36 9.21 -7.31
CA HIS A 54 11.31 8.31 -6.86
C HIS A 54 10.60 7.73 -8.07
N VAL A 55 9.95 6.58 -7.85
CA VAL A 55 9.15 5.91 -8.87
C VAL A 55 7.77 5.66 -8.29
N THR A 56 6.72 5.96 -9.06
CA THR A 56 5.36 5.70 -8.60
C THR A 56 5.04 4.22 -8.69
N LEU A 57 4.27 3.71 -7.72
CA LEU A 57 3.78 2.32 -7.74
C LEU A 57 2.91 2.02 -8.97
N GLY A 58 2.25 3.04 -9.52
CA GLY A 58 1.49 2.94 -10.77
C GLY A 58 2.39 2.62 -11.96
N ASP A 59 3.51 3.35 -12.11
CA ASP A 59 4.48 3.14 -13.19
C ASP A 59 5.15 1.77 -13.11
N VAL A 60 5.54 1.37 -11.89
CA VAL A 60 6.11 0.02 -11.66
C VAL A 60 5.11 -1.04 -12.06
N SER A 61 3.85 -0.93 -11.64
CA SER A 61 2.87 -1.95 -11.96
C SER A 61 2.49 -1.97 -13.44
N ARG A 62 2.49 -0.82 -14.14
CA ARG A 62 2.27 -0.75 -15.60
C ARG A 62 3.41 -1.41 -16.37
N LYS A 63 4.67 -1.15 -15.98
CA LYS A 63 5.86 -1.78 -16.59
C LYS A 63 5.90 -3.30 -16.38
N LEU A 64 5.39 -3.77 -15.25
CA LEU A 64 5.27 -5.21 -14.94
C LEU A 64 4.09 -5.90 -15.65
N GLY A 65 3.40 -5.20 -16.56
CA GLY A 65 2.34 -5.80 -17.38
C GLY A 65 0.97 -5.89 -16.70
N ALA A 66 0.75 -5.17 -15.59
CA ALA A 66 -0.59 -5.06 -15.05
C ALA A 66 -1.46 -4.22 -15.98
N LYS A 67 -2.54 -4.81 -16.47
CA LYS A 67 -3.64 -4.12 -17.15
C LYS A 67 -4.62 -3.63 -16.08
N PHE A 68 -4.93 -2.34 -16.09
CA PHE A 68 -5.94 -1.70 -15.25
C PHE A 68 -6.97 -1.05 -16.14
#